data_AF-A0AA90Q8K4-F1
#
_entry.id   AF-A0AA90Q8K4-F1
#
_cell.length_a   1.000
_cell.length_b   1.000
_cell.length_c   1.000
_cell.angle_alpha   90.00
_cell.angle_beta   90.00
_cell.angle_gamma   90.00
#
_symmetry.space_group_name_H-M   'P 1'
#
loop_
_entity.id
_entity.type
_entity.pdbx_description
1 polymer ?
#
loop_
_entity_poly.entity_id
_entity_poly.type
_entity_poly.pdbx_seq_one_letter_code
_entity_poly.pdbx_strand_id
1 'polypeptide(L)'
;MRQFSNDGASLDRNVPFLNNDLPSISALPNDGKSWRIDWFGDLAFPNRSIRRTQPSLLLHLSRVLDTNFRNDPSLLLSADSTSPARFQRKVWVSGGTLPLLRIGDIWRDGKLELSPDYQLESFAGLRIDDTTVHLIKAGLNLDDKGFLLPLSEHPWHLQCTHSYCVMVELCDDRQIIIPCIELIRFYFGSSSGLITKLFLPPLERKALYGKARFDTPTRRLVLELAEKISGASAADIGRLHLDPVAWRAAVHIGTSALKASVANQNIYPQAIFPFEGDTTLIAAGKWLSLGDQANATFLVYSLRSCSHPFPFRTLSYKAQYAQSASRTRNQSDQTETAGSMRRSASDSRDQSIVEQDASNGLASKAKPVRLEPRFPDLRNKWVFRTNVTSDSGIVTSHSI
;
A
#
# COMPACT_ATOMS: atom_id res chain seq x y z
N MET A 1 25.65 -41.00 1.12
CA MET A 1 24.32 -41.11 1.76
C MET A 1 24.28 -40.15 2.94
N ARG A 2 23.89 -38.88 2.69
CA ARG A 2 23.54 -37.87 3.70
C ARG A 2 22.41 -37.05 3.10
N GLN A 3 21.30 -36.99 3.83
CA GLN A 3 20.04 -36.39 3.44
C GLN A 3 20.18 -34.86 3.24
N PHE A 4 19.63 -34.36 2.14
CA PHE A 4 19.39 -32.94 1.92
C PHE A 4 18.02 -32.58 2.51
N SER A 5 18.00 -31.63 3.43
CA SER A 5 16.78 -30.98 3.89
C SER A 5 16.26 -30.07 2.78
N ASN A 6 15.09 -30.42 2.26
CA ASN A 6 14.41 -29.76 1.16
C ASN A 6 13.36 -28.80 1.72
N ASP A 7 13.76 -27.59 2.12
CA ASP A 7 12.82 -26.51 2.46
C ASP A 7 12.50 -25.68 1.20
N GLY A 8 11.98 -26.37 0.19
CA GLY A 8 11.24 -25.75 -0.89
C GLY A 8 9.77 -25.69 -0.47
N ALA A 9 9.31 -24.51 -0.06
CA ALA A 9 7.89 -24.29 0.20
C ALA A 9 7.10 -24.54 -1.09
N SER A 10 6.47 -25.72 -1.18
CA SER A 10 5.53 -26.06 -2.24
C SER A 10 4.37 -25.07 -2.18
N LEU A 11 4.16 -24.33 -3.27
CA LEU A 11 3.05 -23.41 -3.44
C LEU A 11 1.72 -24.19 -3.47
N ASP A 12 1.12 -24.35 -2.30
CA ASP A 12 -0.24 -24.86 -2.19
C ASP A 12 -1.21 -23.79 -2.71
N ARG A 13 -1.94 -24.12 -3.78
CA ARG A 13 -2.80 -23.19 -4.55
C ARG A 13 -4.11 -22.82 -3.82
N ASN A 14 -4.34 -23.34 -2.62
CA ASN A 14 -5.59 -23.21 -1.87
C ASN A 14 -5.52 -22.34 -0.61
N VAL A 15 -4.42 -21.62 -0.37
CA VAL A 15 -4.31 -20.71 0.80
C VAL A 15 -4.74 -19.29 0.42
N PRO A 16 -5.65 -18.63 1.16
CA PRO A 16 -6.06 -17.25 0.92
C PRO A 16 -4.86 -16.30 0.88
N PHE A 17 -4.88 -15.32 -0.05
CA PHE A 17 -3.78 -14.37 -0.23
C PHE A 17 -3.61 -13.37 0.91
N LEU A 18 -4.61 -13.27 1.80
CA LEU A 18 -4.52 -12.61 3.10
C LEU A 18 -4.60 -13.69 4.17
N ASN A 19 -3.44 -14.05 4.72
CA ASN A 19 -3.39 -14.97 5.84
C ASN A 19 -3.40 -14.17 7.15
N ASN A 20 -3.77 -14.81 8.27
CA ASN A 20 -3.60 -14.30 9.65
C ASN A 20 -2.13 -13.98 10.03
N ASP A 21 -1.20 -13.97 9.05
CA ASP A 21 0.23 -13.74 9.20
C ASP A 21 0.64 -12.27 9.01
N LEU A 22 -0.31 -11.36 8.75
CA LEU A 22 -0.01 -9.93 8.77
C LEU A 22 0.60 -9.54 10.13
N PRO A 23 1.63 -8.68 10.16
CA PRO A 23 2.13 -8.18 11.43
C PRO A 23 1.03 -7.42 12.16
N SER A 24 0.97 -7.56 13.48
CA SER A 24 0.06 -6.75 14.28
C SER A 24 0.49 -5.28 14.26
N ILE A 25 -0.45 -4.36 14.36
CA ILE A 25 -0.20 -2.92 14.39
C ILE A 25 -0.57 -2.39 15.78
N SER A 26 0.44 -2.04 16.57
CA SER A 26 0.24 -1.66 17.98
C SER A 26 -0.52 -0.35 18.16
N ALA A 27 -0.59 0.48 17.13
CA ALA A 27 -1.34 1.73 17.14
C ALA A 27 -2.85 1.51 17.22
N LEU A 28 -3.33 0.39 16.68
CA LEU A 28 -4.75 0.09 16.59
C LEU A 28 -5.32 -0.27 17.99
N PRO A 29 -6.65 -0.16 18.16
CA PRO A 29 -7.30 -0.49 19.43
C PRO A 29 -6.96 -1.90 19.93
N ASN A 30 -6.69 -2.01 21.23
CA ASN A 30 -6.43 -3.25 21.96
C ASN A 30 -7.37 -3.36 23.16
N ASP A 31 -8.66 -3.35 22.87
CA ASP A 31 -9.76 -3.32 23.85
C ASP A 31 -10.71 -4.53 23.72
N GLY A 32 -10.26 -5.59 23.04
CA GLY A 32 -11.00 -6.82 22.83
C GLY A 32 -12.15 -6.71 21.82
N LYS A 33 -12.34 -5.55 21.18
CA LYS A 33 -13.45 -5.26 20.25
C LYS A 33 -12.97 -5.25 18.80
N SER A 34 -13.90 -5.51 17.89
CA SER A 34 -13.68 -5.44 16.44
C SER A 34 -13.90 -4.01 15.95
N TRP A 35 -12.93 -3.49 15.21
CA TRP A 35 -12.91 -2.14 14.66
C TRP A 35 -12.78 -2.18 13.15
N ARG A 36 -13.69 -1.50 12.45
CA ARG A 36 -13.67 -1.34 11.00
C ARG A 36 -12.80 -0.14 10.64
N ILE A 37 -11.97 -0.27 9.60
CA ILE A 37 -11.33 0.89 8.96
C ILE A 37 -12.38 1.60 8.11
N ASP A 38 -12.73 2.81 8.52
CA ASP A 38 -13.80 3.58 7.88
C ASP A 38 -13.28 4.41 6.72
N TRP A 39 -12.18 5.12 6.95
CA TRP A 39 -11.59 6.02 5.97
C TRP A 39 -10.14 6.37 6.35
N PHE A 40 -9.40 6.91 5.38
CA PHE A 40 -8.07 7.47 5.58
C PHE A 40 -8.14 9.00 5.62
N GLY A 41 -7.71 9.57 6.74
CA GLY A 41 -7.65 11.00 6.97
C GLY A 41 -6.30 11.61 6.59
N ASP A 42 -5.91 12.61 7.36
CA ASP A 42 -4.76 13.47 7.11
C ASP A 42 -3.42 12.71 7.13
N LEU A 43 -2.47 13.22 6.35
CA LEU A 43 -1.04 12.89 6.44
C LEU A 43 -0.34 13.94 7.33
N ALA A 44 0.39 13.53 8.35
CA ALA A 44 1.09 14.48 9.23
C ALA A 44 2.35 13.90 9.87
N PHE A 45 3.02 14.74 10.66
CA PHE A 45 4.12 14.37 11.55
C PHE A 45 3.70 14.65 13.01
N PRO A 46 2.70 13.94 13.54
CA PRO A 46 1.97 14.31 14.76
C PRO A 46 2.84 14.27 16.02
N ASN A 47 3.90 13.44 16.01
CA ASN A 47 4.81 13.34 17.14
C ASN A 47 6.27 13.36 16.69
N ARG A 48 6.82 14.57 16.54
CA ARG A 48 8.22 14.76 16.12
C ARG A 48 9.25 14.34 17.16
N SER A 49 8.87 14.11 18.43
CA SER A 49 9.81 13.58 19.43
C SER A 49 9.96 12.06 19.36
N ILE A 50 8.92 11.35 18.91
CA ILE A 50 8.90 9.89 18.75
C ILE A 50 9.20 9.45 17.30
N ARG A 51 8.82 10.28 16.32
CA ARG A 51 8.94 10.04 14.87
C ARG A 51 9.48 11.27 14.18
N ARG A 52 10.79 11.49 14.27
CA ARG A 52 11.39 12.74 13.79
C ARG A 52 11.23 12.93 12.29
N THR A 53 11.14 11.84 11.52
CA THR A 53 11.26 11.87 10.06
C THR A 53 10.23 11.04 9.30
N GLN A 54 9.34 10.31 9.99
CA GLN A 54 8.40 9.41 9.33
C GLN A 54 7.00 10.05 9.17
N PRO A 55 6.45 10.09 7.95
CA PRO A 55 5.08 10.54 7.73
C PRO A 55 4.12 9.54 8.38
N SER A 56 3.06 10.05 9.00
CA SER A 56 1.98 9.25 9.60
C SER A 56 0.66 9.55 8.91
N LEU A 57 -0.17 8.53 8.74
CA LEU A 57 -1.51 8.62 8.16
C LEU A 57 -2.55 8.45 9.27
N LEU A 58 -3.59 9.27 9.27
CA LEU A 58 -4.69 9.17 10.21
C LEU A 58 -5.69 8.11 9.72
N LEU A 59 -6.02 7.15 10.58
CA LEU A 59 -7.09 6.20 10.34
C LEU A 59 -8.32 6.62 11.13
N HIS A 60 -9.47 6.56 10.47
CA HIS A 60 -10.78 6.67 11.09
C HIS A 60 -11.34 5.28 11.27
N LEU A 61 -11.78 4.95 12.49
CA LEU A 61 -12.24 3.63 12.85
C LEU A 61 -13.59 3.73 13.56
N SER A 62 -14.52 2.84 13.21
CA SER A 62 -15.75 2.64 13.98
C SER A 62 -15.82 1.24 14.55
N ARG A 63 -16.41 1.12 15.73
CA ARG A 63 -16.60 -0.17 16.38
C ARG A 63 -17.69 -0.93 15.64
N VAL A 64 -17.42 -2.19 15.27
CA VAL A 64 -18.44 -3.08 14.71
C VAL A 64 -19.43 -3.47 15.81
N LEU A 65 -20.73 -3.34 15.53
CA LEU A 65 -21.80 -3.60 16.49
C LEU A 65 -22.38 -5.01 16.34
N ASP A 66 -22.57 -5.46 15.11
CA ASP A 66 -23.11 -6.79 14.83
C ASP A 66 -21.98 -7.83 14.89
N THR A 67 -22.11 -8.86 15.72
CA THR A 67 -21.12 -9.94 15.85
C THR A 67 -21.21 -11.01 14.75
N ASN A 68 -22.30 -11.03 13.98
CA ASN A 68 -22.55 -12.00 12.91
C ASN A 68 -21.78 -11.70 11.62
N PHE A 69 -21.09 -10.56 11.54
CA PHE A 69 -20.29 -10.15 10.38
C PHE A 69 -19.25 -11.20 9.94
N ARG A 70 -18.83 -12.09 10.84
CA ARG A 70 -17.90 -13.19 10.52
C ARG A 70 -18.53 -14.24 9.61
N ASN A 71 -19.84 -14.46 9.75
CA ASN A 71 -20.60 -15.42 8.94
C ASN A 71 -21.17 -14.73 7.69
N ASP A 72 -21.61 -13.48 7.83
CA ASP A 72 -22.12 -12.67 6.73
C ASP A 72 -21.47 -11.28 6.73
N PRO A 73 -20.37 -11.11 5.97
CA PRO A 73 -19.70 -9.82 5.87
C PRO A 73 -20.52 -8.74 5.15
N SER A 74 -21.58 -9.10 4.42
CA SER A 74 -22.42 -8.12 3.71
C SER A 74 -23.16 -7.19 4.67
N LEU A 75 -23.38 -7.62 5.91
CA LEU A 75 -23.94 -6.80 6.99
C LEU A 75 -23.12 -5.54 7.24
N LEU A 76 -21.80 -5.58 7.00
CA LEU A 76 -20.89 -4.45 7.17
C LEU A 76 -21.05 -3.37 6.08
N LEU A 77 -21.89 -3.59 5.06
CA LEU A 77 -22.29 -2.56 4.10
C LEU A 77 -23.36 -1.63 4.66
N SER A 78 -24.08 -2.03 5.70
CA SER A 78 -25.07 -1.16 6.34
C SER A 78 -24.40 -0.08 7.18
N ALA A 79 -24.90 1.16 7.10
CA ALA A 79 -24.47 2.28 7.93
C ALA A 79 -24.62 1.97 9.44
N ASP A 80 -25.62 1.15 9.80
CA ASP A 80 -25.93 0.79 11.19
C ASP A 80 -25.08 -0.37 11.74
N SER A 81 -24.22 -0.98 10.91
CA SER A 81 -23.34 -2.09 11.31
C SER A 81 -22.22 -1.66 12.27
N THR A 82 -22.01 -0.36 12.42
CA THR A 82 -20.95 0.23 13.24
C THR A 82 -21.46 1.33 14.16
N SER A 83 -20.67 1.71 15.16
CA SER A 83 -20.93 2.90 15.97
C SER A 83 -21.07 4.15 15.08
N PRO A 84 -21.96 5.11 15.41
CA PRO A 84 -22.18 6.28 14.55
C PRO A 84 -20.89 7.03 14.20
N ALA A 85 -20.75 7.46 12.94
CA ALA A 85 -19.50 8.03 12.40
C ALA A 85 -18.98 9.27 13.16
N ARG A 86 -19.86 10.02 13.85
CA ARG A 86 -19.46 11.14 14.72
C ARG A 86 -18.61 10.71 15.94
N PHE A 87 -18.63 9.43 16.29
CA PHE A 87 -17.87 8.84 17.40
C PHE A 87 -16.68 8.00 16.92
N GLN A 88 -16.25 8.19 15.67
CA GLN A 88 -15.07 7.53 15.13
C GLN A 88 -13.85 7.73 16.02
N ARG A 89 -13.13 6.63 16.24
CA ARG A 89 -11.81 6.67 16.84
C ARG A 89 -10.79 7.04 15.77
N LYS A 90 -9.88 7.94 16.11
CA LYS A 90 -8.81 8.42 15.24
C LYS A 90 -7.47 7.86 15.72
N VAL A 91 -6.71 7.21 14.84
CA VAL A 91 -5.43 6.57 15.16
C VAL A 91 -4.38 6.94 14.12
N TRP A 92 -3.21 7.40 14.57
CA TRP A 92 -2.06 7.64 13.68
C TRP A 92 -1.27 6.36 13.48
N VAL A 93 -1.03 5.99 12.22
CA VAL A 93 -0.13 4.90 11.83
C VAL A 93 0.98 5.40 10.91
N SER A 94 2.10 4.70 10.82
CA SER A 94 3.17 5.03 9.86
C SER A 94 2.61 4.97 8.45
N GLY A 95 2.96 5.94 7.61
CA GLY A 95 2.60 5.89 6.19
C GLY A 95 3.12 4.63 5.51
N GLY A 96 4.24 4.06 5.99
CA GLY A 96 4.77 2.79 5.50
C GLY A 96 3.89 1.57 5.79
N THR A 97 2.90 1.67 6.67
CA THR A 97 1.94 0.61 7.01
C THR A 97 0.80 0.52 5.99
N LEU A 98 0.61 1.54 5.15
CA LEU A 98 -0.47 1.62 4.15
C LEU A 98 -0.64 0.35 3.27
N PRO A 99 0.42 -0.36 2.81
CA PRO A 99 0.26 -1.60 2.04
C PRO A 99 -0.62 -2.67 2.72
N LEU A 100 -0.74 -2.64 4.05
CA LEU A 100 -1.45 -3.62 4.86
C LEU A 100 -2.88 -3.22 5.20
N LEU A 101 -3.30 -1.99 4.87
CA LEU A 101 -4.54 -1.39 5.35
C LEU A 101 -5.50 -1.15 4.19
N ARG A 102 -6.77 -1.56 4.32
CA ARG A 102 -7.82 -1.25 3.35
C ARG A 102 -9.05 -0.68 4.05
N ILE A 103 -9.81 0.13 3.32
CA ILE A 103 -11.14 0.55 3.81
C ILE A 103 -12.01 -0.71 3.95
N GLY A 104 -12.77 -0.78 5.04
CA GLY A 104 -13.65 -1.89 5.34
C GLY A 104 -12.96 -3.10 5.99
N ASP A 105 -11.63 -3.12 6.15
CA ASP A 105 -10.96 -4.17 6.93
C ASP A 105 -11.40 -4.10 8.40
N ILE A 106 -11.55 -5.27 9.02
CA ILE A 106 -11.86 -5.41 10.44
C ILE A 106 -10.60 -5.83 11.19
N TRP A 107 -10.24 -5.05 12.19
CA TRP A 107 -9.09 -5.27 13.06
C TRP A 107 -9.53 -5.45 14.51
N ARG A 108 -8.89 -6.38 15.22
CA ARG A 108 -9.11 -6.63 16.64
C ARG A 108 -7.79 -6.84 17.33
N ASP A 109 -7.54 -6.09 18.39
CA ASP A 109 -6.33 -6.18 19.20
C ASP A 109 -5.05 -6.05 18.37
N GLY A 110 -5.07 -5.09 17.43
CA GLY A 110 -3.99 -4.83 16.50
C GLY A 110 -3.78 -5.87 15.41
N LYS A 111 -4.60 -6.94 15.32
CA LYS A 111 -4.50 -7.98 14.29
C LYS A 111 -5.65 -7.85 13.29
N LEU A 112 -5.36 -8.17 12.02
CA LEU A 112 -6.41 -8.27 11.01
C LEU A 112 -7.32 -9.44 11.39
N GLU A 113 -8.60 -9.16 11.58
CA GLU A 113 -9.62 -10.16 11.92
C GLU A 113 -10.39 -10.61 10.67
N LEU A 114 -10.70 -9.67 9.76
CA LEU A 114 -11.41 -9.95 8.52
C LEU A 114 -11.09 -8.90 7.46
N SER A 115 -10.96 -9.30 6.20
CA SER A 115 -10.85 -8.39 5.05
C SER A 115 -11.90 -8.79 4.00
N PRO A 116 -13.14 -8.30 4.11
CA PRO A 116 -14.22 -8.71 3.22
C PRO A 116 -14.01 -8.20 1.79
N ASP A 117 -14.51 -8.95 0.81
CA ASP A 117 -14.61 -8.50 -0.58
C ASP A 117 -15.84 -7.63 -0.86
N TYR A 118 -16.78 -7.54 0.10
CA TYR A 118 -18.00 -6.72 -0.01
C TYR A 118 -18.71 -6.99 -1.35
N GLN A 119 -18.94 -5.97 -2.19
CA GLN A 119 -19.36 -6.14 -3.57
C GLN A 119 -18.13 -6.12 -4.47
N LEU A 120 -17.85 -7.24 -5.12
CA LEU A 120 -16.71 -7.40 -6.03
C LEU A 120 -17.17 -7.20 -7.48
N GLU A 121 -16.63 -6.18 -8.13
CA GLU A 121 -17.01 -5.78 -9.48
C GLU A 121 -15.83 -5.84 -10.45
N SER A 122 -16.13 -6.14 -11.72
CA SER A 122 -15.17 -6.06 -12.81
C SER A 122 -15.62 -5.00 -13.83
N PHE A 123 -14.82 -3.96 -13.97
CA PHE A 123 -15.05 -2.86 -14.90
C PHE A 123 -14.11 -3.02 -16.10
N ALA A 124 -14.61 -3.64 -17.16
CA ALA A 124 -13.85 -3.90 -18.38
C ALA A 124 -13.86 -2.71 -19.34
N GLY A 125 -12.77 -2.53 -20.09
CA GLY A 125 -12.69 -1.51 -21.14
C GLY A 125 -12.75 -0.07 -20.63
N LEU A 126 -12.33 0.17 -19.39
CA LEU A 126 -12.24 1.52 -18.84
C LEU A 126 -11.18 2.30 -19.61
N ARG A 127 -11.57 3.46 -20.12
CA ARG A 127 -10.65 4.45 -20.65
C ARG A 127 -10.12 5.28 -19.48
N ILE A 128 -8.79 5.40 -19.39
CA ILE A 128 -8.12 6.24 -18.39
C ILE A 128 -7.39 7.36 -19.11
N ASP A 129 -7.97 8.56 -19.11
CA ASP A 129 -7.36 9.79 -19.62
C ASP A 129 -8.00 11.04 -18.97
N ASP A 130 -7.61 12.22 -19.42
CA ASP A 130 -8.10 13.51 -18.91
C ASP A 130 -9.56 13.81 -19.26
N THR A 131 -10.18 13.04 -20.14
CA THR A 131 -11.59 13.19 -20.52
C THR A 131 -12.53 12.38 -19.63
N THR A 132 -12.03 11.28 -19.07
CA THR A 132 -12.84 10.25 -18.37
C THR A 132 -12.53 10.18 -16.87
N VAL A 133 -11.45 10.82 -16.43
CA VAL A 133 -10.94 10.71 -15.06
C VAL A 133 -10.80 12.08 -14.41
N HIS A 134 -11.47 12.28 -13.29
CA HIS A 134 -11.52 13.56 -12.59
C HIS A 134 -11.09 13.44 -11.14
N LEU A 135 -10.29 14.41 -10.66
CA LEU A 135 -9.94 14.51 -9.25
C LEU A 135 -11.03 15.30 -8.50
N ILE A 136 -11.68 14.67 -7.54
CA ILE A 136 -12.80 15.23 -6.77
C ILE A 136 -12.55 15.17 -5.27
N LYS A 137 -13.35 15.89 -4.48
CA LYS A 137 -13.40 15.72 -3.02
C LYS A 137 -14.43 14.64 -2.66
N ALA A 138 -14.18 13.91 -1.56
CA ALA A 138 -15.10 12.88 -1.07
C ALA A 138 -16.49 13.43 -0.73
N GLY A 139 -16.57 14.67 -0.23
CA GLY A 139 -17.82 15.36 0.06
C GLY A 139 -18.34 16.23 -1.10
N LEU A 140 -18.02 15.89 -2.35
CA LEU A 140 -18.56 16.61 -3.52
C LEU A 140 -20.08 16.44 -3.59
N ASN A 141 -20.78 17.57 -3.63
CA ASN A 141 -22.20 17.67 -3.90
C ASN A 141 -22.38 18.16 -5.34
N LEU A 142 -23.21 17.48 -6.12
CA LEU A 142 -23.57 17.84 -7.50
C LEU A 142 -24.88 18.65 -7.53
N ASP A 143 -25.05 19.50 -6.52
CA ASP A 143 -26.22 20.35 -6.29
C ASP A 143 -27.55 19.57 -6.40
N ASP A 144 -28.25 19.69 -7.53
CA ASP A 144 -29.56 19.09 -7.78
C ASP A 144 -29.56 17.56 -7.70
N LYS A 145 -28.40 16.90 -7.88
CA LYS A 145 -28.26 15.44 -7.78
C LYS A 145 -27.82 14.95 -6.39
N GLY A 146 -27.44 15.87 -5.50
CA GLY A 146 -26.95 15.53 -4.17
C GLY A 146 -25.49 15.04 -4.13
N PHE A 147 -25.12 14.41 -3.02
CA PHE A 147 -23.75 13.96 -2.75
C PHE A 147 -23.40 12.67 -3.50
N LEU A 148 -22.21 12.62 -4.08
CA LEU A 148 -21.66 11.39 -4.68
C LEU A 148 -21.50 10.25 -3.67
N LEU A 149 -21.15 10.60 -2.43
CA LEU A 149 -21.06 9.70 -1.29
C LEU A 149 -22.13 10.10 -0.26
N PRO A 150 -23.39 9.65 -0.39
CA PRO A 150 -24.45 10.05 0.53
C PRO A 150 -24.20 9.49 1.93
N LEU A 151 -24.32 10.34 2.96
CA LEU A 151 -24.06 9.96 4.35
C LEU A 151 -25.05 8.95 4.93
N SER A 152 -26.27 8.88 4.39
CA SER A 152 -27.27 7.87 4.74
C SER A 152 -26.82 6.45 4.38
N GLU A 153 -26.04 6.31 3.30
CA GLU A 153 -25.55 5.01 2.84
C GLU A 153 -24.09 4.77 3.22
N HIS A 154 -23.26 5.82 3.28
CA HIS A 154 -21.83 5.73 3.54
C HIS A 154 -21.34 6.79 4.54
N PRO A 155 -21.72 6.72 5.82
CA PRO A 155 -21.40 7.75 6.81
C PRO A 155 -19.91 7.79 7.19
N TRP A 156 -19.16 6.75 6.86
CA TRP A 156 -17.79 6.51 7.34
C TRP A 156 -16.74 7.53 6.89
N HIS A 157 -17.05 8.35 5.89
CA HIS A 157 -16.17 9.42 5.40
C HIS A 157 -16.54 10.81 5.96
N LEU A 158 -17.53 10.92 6.87
CA LEU A 158 -18.08 12.19 7.39
C LEU A 158 -17.01 13.16 7.91
N GLN A 159 -15.97 12.63 8.56
CA GLN A 159 -14.89 13.44 9.14
C GLN A 159 -13.77 13.77 8.13
N CYS A 160 -13.90 13.33 6.87
CA CYS A 160 -12.89 13.41 5.83
C CYS A 160 -13.49 13.87 4.48
N THR A 161 -14.54 14.69 4.49
CA THR A 161 -15.20 15.19 3.27
C THR A 161 -14.29 15.99 2.34
N HIS A 162 -13.20 16.56 2.88
CA HIS A 162 -12.18 17.26 2.09
C HIS A 162 -11.06 16.37 1.56
N SER A 163 -11.05 15.07 1.90
CA SER A 163 -10.13 14.10 1.30
C SER A 163 -10.42 13.94 -0.20
N TYR A 164 -9.40 13.56 -0.97
CA TYR A 164 -9.52 13.46 -2.43
C TYR A 164 -9.82 12.04 -2.88
N CYS A 165 -10.63 11.94 -3.92
CA CYS A 165 -10.91 10.73 -4.68
C CYS A 165 -10.69 10.99 -6.17
N VAL A 166 -10.47 9.93 -6.92
CA VAL A 166 -10.53 9.93 -8.37
C VAL A 166 -11.88 9.35 -8.79
N MET A 167 -12.61 10.10 -9.61
CA MET A 167 -13.82 9.67 -10.27
C MET A 167 -13.47 9.16 -11.67
N VAL A 168 -13.95 7.98 -12.03
CA VAL A 168 -13.86 7.44 -13.39
C VAL A 168 -15.28 7.32 -13.92
N GLU A 169 -15.55 7.98 -15.04
CA GLU A 169 -16.85 7.92 -15.70
C GLU A 169 -17.09 6.52 -16.30
N LEU A 170 -18.31 6.03 -16.14
CA LEU A 170 -18.81 4.80 -16.77
C LEU A 170 -19.88 5.16 -17.81
N CYS A 171 -20.29 4.16 -18.58
CA CYS A 171 -21.52 4.27 -19.36
C CYS A 171 -22.76 4.40 -18.45
N ASP A 172 -23.85 4.91 -19.02
CA ASP A 172 -25.17 5.03 -18.37
C ASP A 172 -25.20 5.99 -17.16
N ASP A 173 -24.45 7.09 -17.22
CA ASP A 173 -24.37 8.10 -16.14
C ASP A 173 -23.94 7.51 -14.78
N ARG A 174 -23.16 6.44 -14.81
CA ARG A 174 -22.56 5.83 -13.61
C ARG A 174 -21.11 6.28 -13.45
N GLN A 175 -20.58 6.11 -12.25
CA GLN A 175 -19.16 6.36 -11.99
C GLN A 175 -18.54 5.39 -10.98
N ILE A 176 -17.22 5.25 -11.07
CA ILE A 176 -16.38 4.66 -10.02
C ILE A 176 -15.74 5.79 -9.24
N ILE A 177 -15.76 5.71 -7.90
CA ILE A 177 -15.02 6.62 -7.02
C ILE A 177 -13.95 5.83 -6.28
N ILE A 178 -12.70 6.25 -6.45
CA ILE A 178 -11.53 5.61 -5.85
C ILE A 178 -10.85 6.61 -4.93
N PRO A 179 -10.79 6.37 -3.61
CA PRO A 179 -10.03 7.23 -2.71
C PRO A 179 -8.57 7.35 -3.16
N CYS A 180 -7.98 8.55 -3.13
CA CYS A 180 -6.60 8.75 -3.58
C CYS A 180 -5.60 7.88 -2.80
N ILE A 181 -5.83 7.67 -1.50
CA ILE A 181 -5.02 6.76 -0.68
C ILE A 181 -5.09 5.32 -1.18
N GLU A 182 -6.23 4.87 -1.71
CA GLU A 182 -6.37 3.55 -2.31
C GLU A 182 -5.59 3.44 -3.63
N LEU A 183 -5.60 4.46 -4.49
CA LEU A 183 -4.72 4.50 -5.67
C LEU A 183 -3.24 4.43 -5.26
N ILE A 184 -2.84 5.15 -4.22
CA ILE A 184 -1.46 5.15 -3.71
C ILE A 184 -1.09 3.75 -3.21
N ARG A 185 -1.94 3.14 -2.38
CA ARG A 185 -1.75 1.78 -1.88
C ARG A 185 -1.67 0.78 -3.02
N PHE A 186 -2.60 0.84 -3.97
CA PHE A 186 -2.68 -0.15 -5.04
C PHE A 186 -1.53 -0.03 -6.03
N TYR A 187 -1.18 1.17 -6.50
CA TYR A 187 -0.16 1.31 -7.55
C TYR A 187 1.27 1.41 -7.01
N PHE A 188 1.45 1.87 -5.77
CA PHE A 188 2.78 2.12 -5.21
C PHE A 188 3.03 1.41 -3.88
N GLY A 189 2.04 0.69 -3.33
CA GLY A 189 2.14 -0.03 -2.06
C GLY A 189 2.82 -1.40 -2.13
N SER A 190 3.81 -1.60 -3.00
CA SER A 190 4.60 -2.85 -3.00
C SER A 190 5.51 -3.01 -1.78
N SER A 191 5.88 -1.91 -1.13
CA SER A 191 6.65 -1.94 0.11
C SER A 191 6.44 -0.67 0.94
N SER A 192 6.70 -0.78 2.24
CA SER A 192 6.73 0.36 3.15
C SER A 192 7.73 1.42 2.69
N GLY A 193 8.93 0.98 2.27
CA GLY A 193 10.00 1.85 1.79
C GLY A 193 9.59 2.72 0.59
N LEU A 194 8.90 2.15 -0.40
CA LEU A 194 8.44 2.92 -1.56
C LEU A 194 7.39 3.97 -1.14
N ILE A 195 6.36 3.57 -0.39
CA ILE A 195 5.31 4.48 0.08
C ILE A 195 5.89 5.63 0.91
N THR A 196 6.80 5.33 1.84
CA THR A 196 7.42 6.37 2.67
C THR A 196 8.15 7.41 1.82
N LYS A 197 8.82 7.01 0.72
CA LYS A 197 9.46 7.97 -0.19
C LYS A 197 8.45 8.85 -0.93
N LEU A 198 7.28 8.33 -1.30
CA LEU A 198 6.25 9.10 -2.00
C LEU A 198 5.61 10.18 -1.13
N PHE A 199 5.50 9.94 0.17
CA PHE A 199 5.00 10.93 1.13
C PHE A 199 6.03 11.98 1.56
N LEU A 200 7.29 11.87 1.12
CA LEU A 200 8.38 12.76 1.48
C LEU A 200 8.88 13.55 0.25
N PRO A 201 8.33 14.74 -0.02
CA PRO A 201 8.78 15.57 -1.13
C PRO A 201 10.15 16.23 -0.84
N PRO A 202 10.98 16.49 -1.86
CA PRO A 202 10.78 16.12 -3.26
C PRO A 202 11.11 14.65 -3.53
N LEU A 203 10.33 14.01 -4.42
CA LEU A 203 10.64 12.66 -4.88
C LEU A 203 11.73 12.70 -5.95
N GLU A 204 12.92 12.18 -5.62
CA GLU A 204 14.04 12.10 -6.54
C GLU A 204 14.26 10.66 -7.03
N ARG A 205 14.60 10.49 -8.32
CA ARG A 205 14.86 9.15 -8.91
C ARG A 205 15.94 8.37 -8.16
N LYS A 206 17.01 9.06 -7.73
CA LYS A 206 18.12 8.48 -6.94
C LYS A 206 17.67 7.90 -5.60
N ALA A 207 16.52 8.33 -5.06
CA ALA A 207 15.95 7.75 -3.84
C ALA A 207 15.29 6.39 -4.07
N LEU A 208 15.05 6.00 -5.33
CA LEU A 208 14.42 4.75 -5.73
C LEU A 208 15.41 3.77 -6.38
N TYR A 209 16.33 4.27 -7.22
CA TYR A 209 17.34 3.47 -7.90
C TYR A 209 18.59 4.30 -8.23
N GLY A 210 19.77 3.66 -8.26
CA GLY A 210 21.04 4.30 -8.62
C GLY A 210 21.35 4.23 -10.10
N LYS A 211 21.23 3.04 -10.71
CA LYS A 211 21.48 2.80 -12.14
C LYS A 211 20.27 2.15 -12.78
N ALA A 212 20.00 2.53 -14.03
CA ALA A 212 18.97 1.91 -14.85
C ALA A 212 19.46 1.78 -16.30
N ARG A 213 19.15 0.67 -16.95
CA ARG A 213 19.42 0.45 -18.38
C ARG A 213 18.21 -0.21 -19.02
N PHE A 214 17.71 0.39 -20.08
CA PHE A 214 16.63 -0.16 -20.88
C PHE A 214 17.12 -0.48 -22.28
N ASP A 215 16.84 -1.70 -22.72
CA ASP A 215 17.09 -2.15 -24.09
C ASP A 215 15.76 -2.14 -24.86
N THR A 216 15.61 -1.16 -25.75
CA THR A 216 14.37 -0.92 -26.49
C THR A 216 13.97 -2.11 -27.38
N PRO A 217 14.85 -2.69 -28.23
CA PRO A 217 14.54 -3.88 -29.02
C PRO A 217 13.99 -5.06 -28.20
N THR A 218 14.65 -5.41 -27.10
CA THR A 218 14.25 -6.59 -26.29
C THR A 218 13.22 -6.25 -25.21
N ARG A 219 12.94 -4.95 -25.00
CA ARG A 219 12.14 -4.42 -23.89
C ARG A 219 12.64 -4.94 -22.52
N ARG A 220 13.96 -5.09 -22.38
CA ARG A 220 14.61 -5.56 -21.15
C ARG A 220 15.03 -4.37 -20.29
N LEU A 221 14.55 -4.34 -19.05
CA LEU A 221 14.94 -3.36 -18.05
C LEU A 221 15.92 -3.98 -17.04
N VAL A 222 16.99 -3.25 -16.72
CA VAL A 222 17.92 -3.56 -15.65
C VAL A 222 17.92 -2.42 -14.64
N LEU A 223 17.68 -2.72 -13.35
CA LEU A 223 17.67 -1.74 -12.26
C LEU A 223 18.69 -2.08 -11.17
N GLU A 224 19.33 -1.07 -10.62
CA GLU A 224 20.02 -1.14 -9.33
C GLU A 224 19.21 -0.32 -8.32
N LEU A 225 18.45 -1.02 -7.47
CA LEU A 225 17.57 -0.39 -6.48
C LEU A 225 18.40 0.35 -5.42
N ALA A 226 17.88 1.48 -4.97
CA ALA A 226 18.49 2.26 -3.91
C ALA A 226 18.49 1.50 -2.58
N GLU A 227 19.31 1.94 -1.64
CA GLU A 227 19.37 1.37 -0.29
C GLU A 227 17.98 1.40 0.37
N LYS A 228 17.63 0.32 1.09
CA LYS A 228 16.35 0.14 1.80
C LYS A 228 15.10 0.04 0.91
N ILE A 229 15.25 0.04 -0.41
CA ILE A 229 14.17 -0.30 -1.34
C ILE A 229 14.08 -1.82 -1.50
N SER A 230 12.89 -2.36 -1.24
CA SER A 230 12.63 -3.78 -1.39
C SER A 230 12.61 -4.20 -2.85
N GLY A 231 13.10 -5.42 -3.14
CA GLY A 231 12.94 -6.05 -4.45
C GLY A 231 11.48 -6.20 -4.89
N ALA A 232 10.54 -6.28 -3.93
CA ALA A 232 9.10 -6.28 -4.22
C ALA A 232 8.65 -5.03 -4.99
N SER A 233 9.37 -3.92 -4.86
CA SER A 233 9.08 -2.66 -5.55
C SER A 233 9.75 -2.54 -6.92
N ALA A 234 10.51 -3.53 -7.37
CA ALA A 234 11.26 -3.45 -8.62
C ALA A 234 10.36 -3.19 -9.85
N ALA A 235 9.23 -3.90 -9.96
CA ALA A 235 8.31 -3.72 -11.09
C ALA A 235 7.66 -2.33 -11.09
N ASP A 236 7.17 -1.87 -9.92
CA ASP A 236 6.57 -0.55 -9.75
C ASP A 236 7.59 0.54 -10.09
N ILE A 237 8.83 0.45 -9.59
CA ILE A 237 9.92 1.38 -9.91
C ILE A 237 10.30 1.30 -11.39
N GLY A 238 10.25 0.12 -12.00
CA GLY A 238 10.48 -0.05 -13.43
C GLY A 238 9.46 0.69 -14.28
N ARG A 239 8.18 0.70 -13.86
CA ARG A 239 7.15 1.54 -14.47
C ARG A 239 7.48 3.03 -14.30
N LEU A 240 7.80 3.47 -13.08
CA LEU A 240 8.20 4.86 -12.79
C LEU A 240 9.43 5.33 -13.59
N HIS A 241 10.31 4.40 -13.95
CA HIS A 241 11.49 4.68 -14.76
C HIS A 241 11.14 4.91 -16.23
N LEU A 242 10.31 4.03 -16.80
CA LEU A 242 10.04 3.97 -18.24
C LEU A 242 8.83 4.79 -18.68
N ASP A 243 7.91 5.10 -17.78
CA ASP A 243 6.67 5.81 -18.07
C ASP A 243 6.65 7.20 -17.40
N PRO A 244 6.67 8.29 -18.20
CA PRO A 244 6.55 9.65 -17.68
C PRO A 244 5.22 9.95 -16.97
N VAL A 245 4.10 9.34 -17.37
CA VAL A 245 2.81 9.47 -16.69
C VAL A 245 2.91 8.88 -15.29
N ALA A 246 3.48 7.68 -15.19
CA ALA A 246 3.71 7.02 -13.90
C ALA A 246 4.61 7.86 -12.98
N TRP A 247 5.69 8.43 -13.51
CA TRP A 247 6.58 9.31 -12.75
C TRP A 247 5.85 10.57 -12.26
N ARG A 248 5.08 11.24 -13.12
CA ARG A 248 4.28 12.41 -12.75
C ARG A 248 3.27 12.07 -11.65
N ALA A 249 2.57 10.96 -11.77
CA ALA A 249 1.62 10.48 -10.76
C ALA A 249 2.29 10.27 -9.40
N ALA A 250 3.48 9.66 -9.36
CA ALA A 250 4.24 9.45 -8.12
C ALA A 250 4.71 10.77 -7.49
N VAL A 251 5.23 11.71 -8.28
CA VAL A 251 5.67 13.04 -7.81
C VAL A 251 4.48 13.85 -7.27
N HIS A 252 3.31 13.75 -7.91
CA HIS A 252 2.10 14.48 -7.53
C HIS A 252 1.66 14.22 -6.09
N ILE A 253 1.88 13.00 -5.58
CA ILE A 253 1.55 12.62 -4.19
C ILE A 253 2.28 13.53 -3.19
N GLY A 254 3.62 13.61 -3.28
CA GLY A 254 4.42 14.43 -2.39
C GLY A 254 4.21 15.92 -2.60
N THR A 255 4.07 16.36 -3.86
CA THR A 255 3.87 17.78 -4.20
C THR A 255 2.52 18.31 -3.73
N SER A 256 1.44 17.54 -3.86
CA SER A 256 0.13 17.93 -3.34
C SER A 256 0.15 18.03 -1.81
N ALA A 257 0.88 17.13 -1.14
CA ALA A 257 1.06 17.19 0.30
C ALA A 257 1.85 18.43 0.74
N LEU A 258 2.95 18.75 0.04
CA LEU A 258 3.72 19.97 0.27
C LEU A 258 2.88 21.23 0.05
N LYS A 259 2.09 21.28 -1.02
CA LYS A 259 1.19 22.41 -1.33
C LYS A 259 0.20 22.65 -0.19
N ALA A 260 -0.46 21.60 0.32
CA ALA A 260 -1.38 21.71 1.45
C ALA A 260 -0.65 22.18 2.72
N SER A 261 0.54 21.64 3.00
CA SER A 261 1.36 22.04 4.15
C SER A 261 1.76 23.51 4.11
N VAL A 262 2.19 24.03 2.95
CA VAL A 262 2.56 25.45 2.77
C VAL A 262 1.35 26.36 2.92
N ALA A 263 0.17 25.90 2.46
CA ALA A 263 -1.10 26.61 2.63
C ALA A 263 -1.69 26.49 4.04
N ASN A 264 -1.01 25.82 4.98
CA ASN A 264 -1.49 25.53 6.33
C ASN A 264 -2.87 24.85 6.37
N GLN A 265 -3.09 23.93 5.43
CA GLN A 265 -4.31 23.13 5.29
C GLN A 265 -4.05 21.69 5.74
N ASN A 266 -5.12 20.97 6.09
CA ASN A 266 -5.07 19.52 6.27
C ASN A 266 -4.50 18.86 5.01
N ILE A 267 -3.57 17.94 5.21
CA ILE A 267 -2.83 17.32 4.12
C ILE A 267 -3.56 16.04 3.72
N TYR A 268 -4.34 16.13 2.64
CA TYR A 268 -4.89 14.97 1.95
C TYR A 268 -4.11 14.71 0.67
N PRO A 269 -3.23 13.69 0.62
CA PRO A 269 -2.44 13.40 -0.57
C PRO A 269 -3.35 13.14 -1.78
N GLN A 270 -3.03 13.79 -2.90
CA GLN A 270 -3.72 13.59 -4.17
C GLN A 270 -3.00 12.53 -4.98
N ALA A 271 -3.77 11.72 -5.71
CA ALA A 271 -3.24 10.70 -6.60
C ALA A 271 -4.03 10.68 -7.91
N ILE A 272 -3.38 10.23 -8.96
CA ILE A 272 -3.96 9.98 -10.29
C ILE A 272 -3.47 8.61 -10.75
N PHE A 273 -4.09 8.06 -11.80
CA PHE A 273 -3.59 6.82 -12.39
C PHE A 273 -2.16 6.99 -12.92
N PRO A 274 -1.28 5.99 -12.72
CA PRO A 274 0.10 6.08 -13.19
C PRO A 274 0.26 5.63 -14.65
N PHE A 275 -0.77 5.84 -15.48
CA PHE A 275 -0.81 5.49 -16.90
C PHE A 275 -2.00 6.17 -17.56
N GLU A 276 -2.00 6.16 -18.90
CA GLU A 276 -3.13 6.55 -19.75
C GLU A 276 -3.47 5.39 -20.70
N GLY A 277 -4.73 5.27 -21.10
CA GLY A 277 -5.24 4.25 -22.02
C GLY A 277 -6.17 3.25 -21.36
N ASP A 278 -6.42 2.14 -22.06
CA ASP A 278 -7.50 1.23 -21.69
C ASP A 278 -7.06 0.21 -20.63
N THR A 279 -7.99 -0.16 -19.74
CA THR A 279 -7.75 -1.13 -18.69
C THR A 279 -9.02 -1.86 -18.27
N THR A 280 -8.85 -2.97 -17.57
CA THR A 280 -9.88 -3.61 -16.76
C THR A 280 -9.49 -3.48 -15.30
N LEU A 281 -10.38 -2.90 -14.50
CA LEU A 281 -10.23 -2.84 -13.05
C LEU A 281 -11.12 -3.90 -12.41
N ILE A 282 -10.58 -4.60 -11.41
CA ILE A 282 -11.39 -5.39 -10.48
C ILE A 282 -11.30 -4.70 -9.13
N ALA A 283 -12.45 -4.43 -8.52
CA ALA A 283 -12.53 -3.66 -7.28
C ALA A 283 -13.58 -4.23 -6.33
N ALA A 284 -13.24 -4.23 -5.05
CA ALA A 284 -14.15 -4.50 -3.94
C ALA A 284 -14.64 -3.17 -3.38
N GLY A 285 -15.94 -3.06 -3.10
CA GLY A 285 -16.53 -1.80 -2.70
C GLY A 285 -18.01 -1.87 -2.37
N LYS A 286 -18.67 -0.73 -2.55
CA LYS A 286 -20.10 -0.55 -2.31
C LYS A 286 -20.72 0.33 -3.41
N TRP A 287 -21.82 -0.14 -4.00
CA TRP A 287 -22.73 0.67 -4.80
C TRP A 287 -23.55 1.60 -3.90
N LEU A 288 -23.63 2.86 -4.33
CA LEU A 288 -24.35 3.95 -3.68
C LEU A 288 -25.31 4.58 -4.68
N SER A 289 -26.40 5.12 -4.18
CA SER A 289 -27.33 5.90 -4.99
C SER A 289 -26.80 7.30 -5.27
N LEU A 290 -27.28 7.93 -6.35
CA LEU A 290 -27.08 9.36 -6.64
C LEU A 290 -28.43 9.95 -7.08
N GLY A 291 -28.94 10.91 -6.31
CA GLY A 291 -30.33 11.38 -6.49
C GLY A 291 -31.30 10.20 -6.41
N ASP A 292 -32.16 10.07 -7.42
CA ASP A 292 -33.14 8.98 -7.53
C ASP A 292 -32.59 7.70 -8.20
N GLN A 293 -31.33 7.72 -8.65
CA GLN A 293 -30.71 6.59 -9.34
C GLN A 293 -29.98 5.69 -8.35
N ALA A 294 -30.55 4.51 -8.09
CA ALA A 294 -29.88 3.46 -7.32
C ALA A 294 -28.64 2.93 -8.05
N ASN A 295 -27.60 2.55 -7.30
CA ASN A 295 -26.35 1.98 -7.83
C ASN A 295 -25.70 2.85 -8.93
N ALA A 296 -25.76 4.17 -8.78
CA ALA A 296 -25.13 5.11 -9.71
C ALA A 296 -23.62 5.26 -9.48
N THR A 297 -23.18 5.13 -8.22
CA THR A 297 -21.79 5.36 -7.82
C THR A 297 -21.22 4.09 -7.19
N PHE A 298 -20.16 3.53 -7.77
CA PHE A 298 -19.39 2.47 -7.11
C PHE A 298 -18.24 3.08 -6.32
N LEU A 299 -18.34 3.09 -4.99
CA LEU A 299 -17.25 3.50 -4.12
C LEU A 299 -16.30 2.32 -3.89
N VAL A 300 -15.06 2.48 -4.32
CA VAL A 300 -14.00 1.48 -4.14
C VAL A 300 -13.44 1.53 -2.73
N TYR A 301 -13.47 0.38 -2.05
CA TYR A 301 -12.75 0.15 -0.80
C TYR A 301 -11.36 -0.42 -1.03
N SER A 302 -11.24 -1.29 -2.04
CA SER A 302 -9.96 -1.89 -2.42
C SER A 302 -9.94 -2.26 -3.90
N LEU A 303 -8.92 -1.79 -4.62
CA LEU A 303 -8.56 -2.31 -5.94
C LEU A 303 -7.89 -3.68 -5.77
N ARG A 304 -8.35 -4.63 -6.57
CA ARG A 304 -7.90 -6.03 -6.61
C ARG A 304 -6.99 -6.30 -7.78
N SER A 305 -7.32 -5.75 -8.95
CA SER A 305 -6.59 -5.99 -10.19
C SER A 305 -6.67 -4.80 -11.13
N CYS A 306 -5.60 -4.61 -11.92
CA CYS A 306 -5.56 -3.70 -13.05
C CYS A 306 -4.83 -4.38 -14.21
N SER A 307 -5.47 -4.44 -15.38
CA SER A 307 -4.91 -5.12 -16.56
C SER A 307 -3.93 -4.26 -17.37
N HIS A 308 -3.78 -2.96 -17.04
CA HIS A 308 -2.91 -2.07 -17.80
C HIS A 308 -1.44 -2.57 -17.78
N PRO A 309 -0.79 -2.70 -18.96
CA PRO A 309 0.49 -3.37 -19.08
C PRO A 309 1.66 -2.59 -18.49
N PHE A 310 2.69 -3.29 -18.04
CA PHE A 310 3.98 -2.69 -17.69
C PHE A 310 4.82 -2.39 -18.95
N PRO A 311 5.60 -1.30 -18.96
CA PRO A 311 6.38 -0.84 -20.12
C PRO A 311 7.65 -1.65 -20.41
N PHE A 312 7.79 -2.87 -19.88
CA PHE A 312 8.90 -3.79 -20.11
C PHE A 312 8.38 -5.22 -20.35
N ARG A 313 9.19 -6.08 -20.99
CA ARG A 313 8.94 -7.53 -21.13
C ARG A 313 9.68 -8.33 -20.07
N THR A 314 10.90 -7.92 -19.75
CA THR A 314 11.73 -8.55 -18.73
C THR A 314 12.35 -7.49 -17.84
N LEU A 315 12.49 -7.79 -16.55
CA LEU A 315 13.09 -6.92 -15.55
C LEU A 315 14.08 -7.73 -14.72
N SER A 316 15.33 -7.30 -14.73
CA SER A 316 16.34 -7.79 -13.77
C SER A 316 16.72 -6.68 -12.80
N TYR A 317 16.85 -6.99 -11.51
CA TYR A 317 17.22 -5.98 -10.51
C TYR A 317 18.31 -6.43 -9.54
N LYS A 318 19.07 -5.46 -9.04
CA LYS A 318 19.98 -5.62 -7.90
C LYS A 318 19.38 -4.88 -6.71
N ALA A 319 19.32 -5.54 -5.55
CA ALA A 319 18.90 -4.94 -4.29
C ALA A 319 20.08 -4.96 -3.31
N GLN A 320 20.41 -3.79 -2.77
CA GLN A 320 21.42 -3.66 -1.73
C GLN A 320 20.77 -4.06 -0.39
N TYR A 321 21.19 -5.18 0.19
CA TYR A 321 20.86 -5.43 1.59
C TYR A 321 21.74 -4.52 2.44
N ALA A 322 21.16 -3.90 3.46
CA ALA A 322 21.95 -3.31 4.54
C ALA A 322 22.83 -4.43 5.10
N GLN A 323 24.11 -4.43 4.75
CA GLN A 323 25.09 -5.20 5.51
C GLN A 323 24.94 -4.70 6.94
N SER A 324 24.54 -5.57 7.88
CA SER A 324 24.75 -5.30 9.30
C SER A 324 26.18 -4.82 9.40
N ALA A 325 26.37 -3.57 9.82
CA ALA A 325 27.67 -2.94 9.88
C ALA A 325 28.65 -3.90 10.55
N SER A 326 29.46 -4.60 9.74
CA SER A 326 30.60 -5.33 10.24
C SER A 326 31.50 -4.21 10.72
N ARG A 327 31.53 -3.99 12.03
CA ARG A 327 32.48 -3.10 12.67
C ARG A 327 33.85 -3.48 12.13
N THR A 328 34.42 -2.64 11.28
CA THR A 328 35.84 -2.65 10.96
C THR A 328 36.53 -2.45 12.29
N ARG A 329 36.93 -3.58 12.90
CA ARG A 329 37.66 -3.59 14.15
C ARG A 329 39.07 -3.17 13.78
N ASN A 330 39.35 -1.87 13.88
CA ASN A 330 40.72 -1.42 13.95
C ASN A 330 41.39 -2.20 15.08
N GLN A 331 42.41 -2.97 14.72
CA GLN A 331 43.29 -3.63 15.66
C GLN A 331 44.00 -2.55 16.46
N SER A 332 43.63 -2.42 17.73
CA SER A 332 44.53 -1.96 18.77
C SER A 332 44.04 -2.53 20.10
N ASP A 333 44.94 -3.32 20.68
CA ASP A 333 45.05 -3.77 22.05
C ASP A 333 44.15 -4.87 22.62
N GLN A 334 44.89 -5.86 23.12
CA GLN A 334 44.51 -7.06 23.82
C GLN A 334 43.98 -6.70 25.21
N THR A 335 42.79 -7.17 25.55
CA THR A 335 42.57 -7.81 26.85
C THR A 335 41.34 -8.69 26.79
N GLU A 336 41.50 -9.91 27.26
CA GLU A 336 40.51 -10.97 27.29
C GLU A 336 39.37 -10.65 28.24
N THR A 337 38.12 -10.78 27.78
CA THR A 337 37.01 -11.25 28.63
C THR A 337 35.87 -11.75 27.73
N ALA A 338 35.45 -12.98 28.05
CA ALA A 338 34.40 -13.81 27.46
C ALA A 338 33.42 -13.14 26.47
N GLY A 339 33.49 -13.58 25.21
CA GLY A 339 32.59 -13.18 24.14
C GLY A 339 31.18 -13.74 24.32
N SER A 340 30.27 -12.92 24.83
CA SER A 340 28.84 -13.09 24.56
C SER A 340 28.60 -12.77 23.08
N MET A 341 28.50 -13.81 22.25
CA MET A 341 27.90 -13.67 20.92
C MET A 341 26.47 -13.19 21.11
N ARG A 342 26.22 -11.89 20.92
CA ARG A 342 24.86 -11.37 20.70
C ARG A 342 24.36 -11.93 19.36
N ARG A 343 23.82 -13.17 19.42
CA ARG A 343 22.92 -13.69 18.40
C ARG A 343 21.82 -12.65 18.20
N SER A 344 21.53 -12.31 16.95
CA SER A 344 20.26 -11.68 16.59
C SER A 344 19.14 -12.45 17.29
N ALA A 345 18.30 -11.74 18.04
CA ALA A 345 17.21 -12.36 18.79
C ALA A 345 16.36 -13.22 17.83
N SER A 346 16.09 -14.45 18.24
CA SER A 346 15.14 -15.32 17.54
C SER A 346 13.80 -14.61 17.38
N ASP A 347 13.13 -14.85 16.26
CA ASP A 347 11.79 -14.33 15.98
C ASP A 347 10.83 -14.64 17.13
N SER A 348 10.55 -13.65 17.98
CA SER A 348 9.50 -13.75 18.97
C SER A 348 8.15 -13.75 18.25
N ARG A 349 7.20 -14.54 18.75
CA ARG A 349 5.84 -14.63 18.20
C ARG A 349 5.07 -13.30 18.24
N ASP A 350 5.57 -12.32 19.00
CA ASP A 350 4.92 -11.02 19.27
C ASP A 350 5.70 -9.82 18.68
N GLN A 351 6.13 -9.92 17.42
CA GLN A 351 6.71 -8.77 16.71
C GLN A 351 5.63 -7.92 16.05
N SER A 352 5.15 -6.92 16.79
CA SER A 352 4.21 -5.92 16.29
C SER A 352 4.93 -4.76 15.59
N ILE A 353 4.25 -4.13 14.64
CA ILE A 353 4.61 -2.80 14.14
C ILE A 353 4.33 -1.83 15.28
N VAL A 354 5.39 -1.12 15.69
CA VAL A 354 5.34 -0.13 16.77
C VAL A 354 5.56 1.24 16.17
N GLU A 355 4.84 2.22 16.70
CA GLU A 355 4.85 3.56 16.14
C GLU A 355 6.06 4.41 16.59
N GLN A 356 7.28 3.87 16.51
CA GLN A 356 8.52 4.51 17.01
C GLN A 356 9.68 4.34 16.02
N ASP A 357 10.57 5.34 15.95
CA ASP A 357 11.83 5.19 15.21
C ASP A 357 12.71 4.09 15.84
N ALA A 358 13.52 3.41 15.02
CA ALA A 358 14.52 2.45 15.48
C ALA A 358 15.62 3.18 16.29
N SER A 359 15.32 3.52 17.54
CA SER A 359 16.26 4.08 18.51
C SER A 359 17.14 2.99 19.12
N ASN A 360 18.07 3.34 20.01
CA ASN A 360 19.06 2.43 20.60
C ASN A 360 18.47 1.16 21.30
N GLY A 361 17.14 1.06 21.48
CA GLY A 361 16.44 -0.11 22.01
C GLY A 361 15.67 -0.97 21.00
N LEU A 362 15.53 -0.57 19.73
CA LEU A 362 14.76 -1.29 18.70
C LEU A 362 15.59 -1.51 17.44
N ALA A 363 15.62 -2.75 16.95
CA ALA A 363 16.25 -3.10 15.68
C ALA A 363 15.22 -3.09 14.56
N SER A 364 15.52 -2.42 13.45
CA SER A 364 14.71 -2.51 12.23
C SER A 364 14.73 -3.94 11.69
N LYS A 365 13.56 -4.48 11.35
CA LYS A 365 13.42 -5.81 10.76
C LYS A 365 12.58 -5.76 9.49
N ALA A 366 13.00 -6.46 8.45
CA ALA A 366 12.21 -6.67 7.25
C ALA A 366 11.38 -7.95 7.40
N LYS A 367 10.05 -7.85 7.21
CA LYS A 367 9.13 -8.99 7.16
C LYS A 367 8.51 -9.07 5.76
N PRO A 368 8.69 -10.17 5.01
CA PRO A 368 7.95 -10.37 3.77
C PRO A 368 6.47 -10.56 4.09
N VAL A 369 5.60 -9.92 3.31
CA VAL A 369 4.15 -10.10 3.38
C VAL A 369 3.68 -10.55 2.03
N ARG A 370 2.89 -11.63 2.01
CA ARG A 370 2.23 -12.09 0.79
C ARG A 370 0.98 -11.24 0.58
N LEU A 371 0.93 -10.55 -0.55
CA LEU A 371 -0.22 -9.75 -0.97
C LEU A 371 -0.83 -10.38 -2.23
N GLU A 372 -2.10 -10.09 -2.47
CA GLU A 372 -2.79 -10.46 -3.71
C GLU A 372 -2.04 -9.94 -4.95
N PRO A 373 -1.85 -10.75 -6.01
CA PRO A 373 -1.25 -10.29 -7.25
C PRO A 373 -2.10 -9.21 -7.94
N ARG A 374 -1.65 -7.95 -7.86
CA ARG A 374 -2.35 -6.74 -8.36
C ARG A 374 -2.41 -6.61 -9.88
N PHE A 375 -1.44 -7.17 -10.59
CA PHE A 375 -1.23 -6.92 -12.01
C PHE A 375 -1.09 -8.23 -12.79
N PRO A 376 -2.15 -8.66 -13.50
CA PRO A 376 -2.12 -9.87 -14.31
C PRO A 376 -1.00 -9.89 -15.35
N ASP A 377 -0.68 -8.73 -15.94
CA ASP A 377 0.42 -8.57 -16.91
C ASP A 377 1.77 -9.07 -16.37
N LEU A 378 2.07 -8.85 -15.08
CA LEU A 378 3.33 -9.31 -14.47
C LEU A 378 3.44 -10.83 -14.36
N ARG A 379 2.32 -11.57 -14.35
CA ARG A 379 2.35 -13.05 -14.26
C ARG A 379 3.04 -13.68 -15.46
N ASN A 380 2.99 -12.99 -16.61
CA ASN A 380 3.56 -13.45 -17.86
C ASN A 380 4.95 -12.83 -18.14
N LYS A 381 5.50 -12.06 -17.19
CA LYS A 381 6.77 -11.34 -17.35
C LYS A 381 7.85 -11.90 -16.44
N TRP A 382 9.08 -11.84 -16.92
CA TRP A 382 10.22 -12.34 -16.18
C TRP A 382 10.80 -11.22 -15.33
N VAL A 383 10.48 -11.24 -14.04
CA VAL A 383 11.01 -10.31 -13.03
C VAL A 383 11.91 -11.09 -12.08
N PHE A 384 13.21 -10.81 -12.08
CA PHE A 384 14.16 -11.60 -11.29
C PHE A 384 15.29 -10.76 -10.71
N ARG A 385 15.83 -11.23 -9.60
CA ARG A 385 17.01 -10.63 -8.99
C ARG A 385 18.27 -11.15 -9.66
N THR A 386 19.22 -10.26 -9.94
CA THR A 386 20.58 -10.62 -10.34
C THR A 386 21.53 -10.49 -9.15
N ASN A 387 22.29 -11.55 -8.87
CA ASN A 387 23.42 -11.48 -7.95
C ASN A 387 24.59 -10.74 -8.62
N VAL A 388 25.39 -10.04 -7.82
CA VAL A 388 26.68 -9.53 -8.30
C VAL A 388 27.62 -10.73 -8.35
N THR A 389 27.67 -11.44 -9.48
CA THR A 389 28.86 -12.22 -9.80
C THR A 389 29.91 -11.22 -10.25
N SER A 390 30.98 -11.10 -9.47
CA SER A 390 32.27 -10.65 -9.97
C SER A 390 32.58 -11.38 -11.27
N ASP A 391 33.06 -10.66 -12.29
CA ASP A 391 33.44 -11.17 -13.61
C ASP A 391 33.95 -12.62 -13.59
N SER A 392 33.07 -13.55 -13.93
CA SER A 392 33.32 -14.90 -14.45
C SER A 392 31.98 -15.64 -14.44
N GLY A 393 31.48 -15.96 -15.63
CA GLY A 393 30.15 -16.50 -15.83
C GLY A 393 29.92 -17.79 -15.04
N ILE A 394 28.84 -17.82 -14.26
CA ILE A 394 27.91 -18.94 -14.07
C ILE A 394 26.65 -18.33 -13.41
N VAL A 395 25.52 -18.45 -14.10
CA VAL A 395 24.21 -18.00 -13.61
C VAL A 395 23.61 -19.13 -12.77
N THR A 396 23.40 -18.89 -11.48
CA THR A 396 22.50 -19.73 -10.66
C THR A 396 21.19 -18.99 -10.45
N SER A 397 20.12 -19.59 -10.99
CA SER A 397 18.75 -19.07 -11.01
C SER A 397 17.96 -19.54 -9.79
N HIS A 398 17.28 -18.63 -9.11
CA HIS A 398 16.15 -18.94 -8.23
C HIS A 398 14.96 -18.05 -8.62
N SER A 399 13.86 -18.69 -9.00
CA SER A 399 12.56 -18.10 -9.35
C SER A 399 11.77 -17.72 -8.08
N ILE A 400 11.02 -16.61 -8.14
CA ILE A 400 10.13 -16.10 -7.07
C ILE A 400 8.73 -16.71 -7.23
#